data_AF-A0A2V6FL97-F1
#
_entry.id   AF-A0A2V6FL97-F1
#
_cell.length_a   1.000
_cell.length_b   1.000
_cell.length_c   1.000
_cell.angle_alpha   90.00
_cell.angle_beta   90.00
_cell.angle_gamma   90.00
#
_symmetry.space_group_name_H-M   'P 1'
#
loop_
_entity.id
_entity.type
_entity.pdbx_description
1 polymer ?
#
loop_
_entity_poly.entity_id
_entity_poly.type
_entity_poly.pdbx_seq_one_letter_code
_entity_poly.pdbx_strand_id
1 'polypeptide(L)'
;EVPPAPIHRDLKTDHIFLSDDRVCFIDFDNVAMGDPVRDPAHLYAYIVTRVGLDTLSLRQARAAAGIFAEEYFAHVPPSWCERFRLHCAGALIEVAGGMFRRQEQRWPERVAEAVQEAQNALSGGFM
;
A
#
# COMPACT_ATOMS: atom_id res chain seq x y z
N GLU A 1 -16.92 -4.11 15.47
CA GLU A 1 -16.83 -3.94 13.99
C GLU A 1 -16.41 -2.51 13.69
N VAL A 2 -15.67 -2.28 12.60
CA VAL A 2 -15.29 -0.92 12.16
C VAL A 2 -16.31 -0.47 11.12
N PRO A 3 -16.99 0.67 11.30
CA PRO A 3 -17.98 1.13 10.33
C PRO A 3 -17.30 1.44 8.99
N PRO A 4 -17.94 1.13 7.85
CA PRO A 4 -17.43 1.53 6.55
C PRO A 4 -17.25 3.05 6.47
N ALA A 5 -16.18 3.50 5.84
CA ALA A 5 -15.87 4.91 5.58
C ALA A 5 -15.66 5.12 4.07
N PRO A 6 -15.77 6.36 3.56
CA PRO A 6 -15.37 6.68 2.20
C PRO A 6 -13.90 6.34 1.98
N ILE A 7 -13.61 5.57 0.93
CA ILE A 7 -12.27 5.20 0.49
C ILE A 7 -12.10 5.55 -1.00
N HIS A 8 -10.89 5.93 -1.38
CA HIS A 8 -10.43 6.14 -2.75
C HIS A 8 -10.40 4.83 -3.54
N ARG A 9 -10.09 3.70 -2.88
CA ARG A 9 -10.07 2.33 -3.40
C ARG A 9 -8.93 1.99 -4.38
N ASP A 10 -8.31 3.00 -4.98
CA ASP A 10 -7.12 2.88 -5.84
C ASP A 10 -6.04 3.89 -5.42
N LEU A 11 -5.88 4.11 -4.11
CA LEU A 11 -4.87 5.03 -3.59
C LEU A 11 -3.46 4.43 -3.78
N LYS A 12 -2.63 5.07 -4.60
CA LYS A 12 -1.26 4.67 -4.90
C LYS A 12 -0.39 5.88 -5.19
N THR A 13 0.93 5.68 -5.23
CA THR A 13 1.93 6.74 -5.38
C THR A 13 1.67 7.66 -6.56
N ASP A 14 1.23 7.10 -7.70
CA ASP A 14 0.97 7.85 -8.94
C ASP A 14 -0.26 8.77 -8.85
N HIS A 15 -1.09 8.59 -7.82
CA HIS A 15 -2.31 9.39 -7.58
C HIS A 15 -2.12 10.44 -6.48
N ILE A 16 -0.89 10.63 -6.00
CA ILE A 16 -0.56 11.57 -4.93
C ILE A 16 0.44 12.59 -5.45
N PHE A 17 0.07 13.87 -5.40
CA PHE A 17 0.93 14.99 -5.75
C PHE A 17 1.25 15.80 -4.50
N LEU A 18 2.54 16.11 -4.35
CA LEU A 18 3.06 16.92 -3.24
C LEU A 18 3.51 18.27 -3.80
N SER A 19 3.05 19.36 -3.20
CA SER A 19 3.47 20.72 -3.51
C SER A 19 3.54 21.53 -2.23
N ASP A 20 4.75 21.91 -1.81
CA ASP A 20 5.00 22.62 -0.55
C ASP A 20 4.37 21.91 0.66
N ASP A 21 3.36 22.52 1.28
CA ASP A 21 2.60 22.02 2.43
C ASP A 21 1.29 21.31 2.02
N ARG A 22 1.08 21.07 0.73
CA ARG A 22 -0.16 20.49 0.18
C ARG A 22 0.04 19.09 -0.35
N VAL A 23 -0.93 18.24 -0.03
CA VAL A 23 -1.12 16.92 -0.62
C VAL A 23 -2.39 16.96 -1.47
N CYS A 24 -2.28 16.59 -2.74
CA CYS A 24 -3.39 16.48 -3.67
C CYS A 24 -3.55 15.02 -4.10
N PHE A 25 -4.80 14.54 -4.11
CA PHE A 25 -5.18 13.23 -4.61
C PHE A 25 -5.94 13.39 -5.92
N ILE A 26 -5.79 12.44 -6.84
CA ILE A 26 -6.53 12.39 -8.11
C ILE A 26 -7.11 10.99 -8.33
N ASP A 27 -7.89 10.82 -9.41
CA ASP A 27 -8.48 9.52 -9.82
C ASP A 27 -9.47 8.92 -8.80
N PHE A 28 -10.55 9.66 -8.57
CA PHE A 28 -11.64 9.27 -7.65
C PHE A 28 -12.72 8.39 -8.32
N ASP A 29 -12.48 7.82 -9.51
CA ASP A 29 -13.50 7.06 -10.25
C ASP A 29 -13.90 5.74 -9.54
N ASN A 30 -13.07 5.27 -8.61
CA ASN A 30 -13.29 4.03 -7.86
C ASN A 30 -13.80 4.23 -6.43
N VAL A 31 -14.14 5.47 -6.02
CA VAL A 31 -14.57 5.76 -4.65
C VAL A 31 -15.73 4.88 -4.21
N ALA A 32 -15.64 4.37 -2.98
CA ALA A 32 -16.67 3.54 -2.38
C ALA A 32 -16.71 3.68 -0.86
N MET A 33 -17.73 3.12 -0.22
CA MET A 33 -17.71 2.86 1.22
C MET A 33 -16.99 1.54 1.47
N GLY A 34 -16.01 1.53 2.36
CA GLY A 34 -15.20 0.35 2.63
C GLY A 34 -14.48 0.38 3.97
N ASP A 35 -13.63 -0.62 4.19
CA ASP A 35 -12.80 -0.70 5.38
C ASP A 35 -11.75 0.45 5.36
N PRO A 36 -11.69 1.32 6.39
CA PRO A 36 -10.84 2.51 6.35
C PRO A 36 -9.34 2.22 6.20
N VAL A 37 -8.89 1.01 6.55
CA VAL A 37 -7.46 0.65 6.36
C VAL A 37 -7.11 0.26 4.92
N ARG A 38 -8.10 0.14 4.03
CA ARG A 38 -7.89 -0.34 2.66
C ARG A 38 -6.96 0.57 1.86
N ASP A 39 -7.22 1.87 1.85
CA ASP A 39 -6.42 2.85 1.13
C ASP A 39 -4.97 2.96 1.64
N PRO A 40 -4.71 3.13 2.96
CA PRO A 40 -3.34 3.18 3.45
C PRO A 40 -2.61 1.84 3.22
N ALA A 41 -3.29 0.70 3.30
CA ALA A 41 -2.68 -0.59 2.98
C ALA A 41 -2.31 -0.73 1.49
N HIS A 42 -3.14 -0.18 0.60
CA HIS A 42 -2.86 -0.17 -0.83
C HIS A 42 -1.68 0.75 -1.16
N LEU A 43 -1.64 1.96 -0.59
CA LEU A 43 -0.50 2.86 -0.74
C LEU A 43 0.80 2.22 -0.20
N TYR A 44 0.73 1.60 0.99
CA TYR A 44 1.84 0.86 1.58
C TYR A 44 2.40 -0.20 0.61
N ALA A 45 1.52 -0.98 -0.03
CA ALA A 45 1.93 -2.01 -0.98
C ALA A 45 2.68 -1.43 -2.19
N TYR A 46 2.22 -0.30 -2.73
CA TYR A 46 2.91 0.39 -3.84
C TYR A 46 4.28 0.95 -3.42
N ILE A 47 4.40 1.49 -2.21
CA ILE A 47 5.68 1.98 -1.68
C ILE A 47 6.68 0.80 -1.57
N VAL A 48 6.31 -0.28 -0.89
CA VAL A 48 7.21 -1.44 -0.67
C VAL A 48 7.64 -2.10 -1.98
N THR A 49 6.72 -2.24 -2.93
CA THR A 49 6.98 -2.88 -4.24
C THR A 49 7.66 -1.94 -5.25
N ARG A 50 7.78 -0.65 -4.89
CA ARG A 50 8.44 0.40 -5.68
C ARG A 50 7.85 0.57 -7.08
N VAL A 51 6.56 0.31 -7.25
CA VAL A 51 5.89 0.60 -8.53
C VAL A 51 5.88 2.12 -8.71
N GLY A 52 6.47 2.60 -9.80
CA GLY A 52 6.65 4.05 -10.05
C GLY A 52 7.79 4.70 -9.25
N LEU A 53 8.58 3.93 -8.48
CA LEU A 53 9.64 4.44 -7.58
C LEU A 53 11.00 3.77 -7.88
N ASP A 54 11.36 3.67 -9.16
CA ASP A 54 12.53 2.91 -9.62
C ASP A 54 13.88 3.38 -9.04
N THR A 55 13.95 4.62 -8.55
CA THR A 55 15.14 5.20 -7.93
C THR A 55 15.35 4.76 -6.48
N LEU A 56 14.35 4.19 -5.81
CA LEU A 56 14.46 3.74 -4.42
C LEU A 56 15.07 2.33 -4.33
N SER A 57 16.01 2.15 -3.41
CA SER A 57 16.41 0.82 -2.99
C SER A 57 15.28 0.15 -2.19
N LEU A 58 15.25 -1.19 -2.17
CA LEU A 58 14.28 -1.96 -1.37
C LEU A 58 14.32 -1.57 0.12
N ARG A 59 15.53 -1.29 0.66
CA ARG A 59 15.70 -0.85 2.05
C ARG A 59 15.03 0.50 2.29
N GLN A 60 15.20 1.47 1.38
CA GLN A 60 14.57 2.79 1.49
C GLN A 60 13.04 2.68 1.37
N ALA A 61 12.55 1.85 0.45
CA ALA A 61 11.12 1.61 0.26
C ALA A 61 10.47 1.01 1.52
N ARG A 62 11.07 -0.03 2.10
CA ARG A 62 10.59 -0.62 3.36
C ARG A 62 10.63 0.38 4.52
N ALA A 63 11.70 1.18 4.63
CA ALA A 63 11.80 2.21 5.66
C ALA A 63 10.70 3.28 5.50
N ALA A 64 10.47 3.76 4.27
CA ALA A 64 9.42 4.74 3.99
C ALA A 64 8.02 4.18 4.27
N ALA A 65 7.77 2.91 3.90
CA ALA A 65 6.51 2.23 4.19
C ALA A 65 6.29 2.04 5.70
N GLY A 66 7.35 1.75 6.46
CA GLY A 66 7.33 1.68 7.92
C GLY A 66 6.98 3.03 8.55
N ILE A 67 7.68 4.10 8.18
CA ILE A 67 7.39 5.47 8.66
C ILE A 67 5.94 5.86 8.35
N PHE A 68 5.47 5.57 7.13
CA PHE A 68 4.08 5.83 6.75
C PHE A 68 3.09 5.09 7.64
N ALA A 69 3.33 3.79 7.89
CA ALA A 69 2.44 2.99 8.74
C ALA A 69 2.45 3.47 10.20
N GLU A 70 3.63 3.77 10.75
CA GLU A 70 3.79 4.34 12.09
C GLU A 70 3.01 5.65 12.24
N GLU A 71 3.17 6.58 11.30
CA GLU A 71 2.46 7.86 11.31
C GLU A 71 0.95 7.65 11.17
N TYR A 72 0.49 6.78 10.27
CA TYR A 72 -0.93 6.46 10.14
C TYR A 72 -1.53 5.95 11.47
N PHE A 73 -0.83 5.03 12.15
CA PHE A 73 -1.27 4.49 13.43
C PHE A 73 -1.13 5.46 14.61
N ALA A 74 -0.40 6.56 14.47
CA ALA A 74 -0.44 7.65 15.44
C ALA A 74 -1.81 8.38 15.44
N HIS A 75 -2.58 8.28 14.34
CA HIS A 75 -3.85 9.00 14.16
C HIS A 75 -5.10 8.10 14.17
N VAL A 76 -4.93 6.77 14.21
CA VAL A 76 -6.07 5.82 14.18
C VAL A 76 -5.98 4.79 15.33
N PRO A 77 -7.08 4.08 15.66
CA PRO A 77 -7.06 3.09 16.72
C PRO A 77 -6.01 1.98 16.49
N PRO A 78 -5.15 1.66 17.48
CA PRO A 78 -4.17 0.57 17.37
C PRO A 78 -4.80 -0.80 17.11
N SER A 79 -6.06 -0.98 17.51
CA SER A 79 -6.83 -2.21 17.25
C SER A 79 -7.07 -2.49 15.76
N TRP A 80 -6.79 -1.52 14.87
CA TRP A 80 -6.88 -1.71 13.42
C TRP A 80 -5.63 -2.38 12.82
N CYS A 81 -4.57 -2.59 13.60
CA CYS A 81 -3.30 -3.15 13.13
C CYS A 81 -3.44 -4.53 12.46
N GLU A 82 -4.16 -5.46 13.09
CA GLU A 82 -4.36 -6.80 12.52
C GLU A 82 -5.05 -6.77 11.15
N ARG A 83 -6.06 -5.91 11.04
CA ARG A 83 -6.83 -5.67 9.82
C ARG A 83 -5.97 -5.02 8.74
N PHE A 84 -5.16 -4.03 9.11
CA PHE A 84 -4.22 -3.39 8.20
C PHE A 84 -3.23 -4.40 7.61
N ARG A 85 -2.65 -5.30 8.42
CA ARG A 85 -1.76 -6.37 7.93
C ARG A 85 -2.44 -7.26 6.89
N LEU A 86 -3.70 -7.64 7.13
CA LEU A 86 -4.48 -8.42 6.17
C LEU A 86 -4.73 -7.66 4.86
N HIS A 87 -5.09 -6.37 4.94
CA HIS A 87 -5.29 -5.54 3.75
C HIS A 87 -3.98 -5.28 3.00
N CYS A 88 -2.84 -5.13 3.68
CA CYS A 88 -1.53 -5.00 3.05
C CYS A 88 -1.19 -6.26 2.25
N ALA A 89 -1.41 -7.44 2.84
CA ALA A 89 -1.19 -8.71 2.14
C ALA A 89 -2.09 -8.82 0.90
N GLY A 90 -3.38 -8.48 1.01
CA GLY A 90 -4.30 -8.46 -0.13
C GLY A 90 -3.86 -7.48 -1.23
N ALA A 91 -3.50 -6.25 -0.87
CA ALA A 91 -3.02 -5.25 -1.80
C ALA A 91 -1.73 -5.66 -2.51
N LEU A 92 -0.79 -6.31 -1.82
CA LEU A 92 0.45 -6.83 -2.42
C LEU A 92 0.16 -7.90 -3.48
N ILE A 93 -0.84 -8.76 -3.26
CA ILE A 93 -1.30 -9.74 -4.26
C ILE A 93 -1.95 -9.03 -5.47
N GLU A 94 -2.73 -7.98 -5.24
CA GLU A 94 -3.34 -7.19 -6.33
C GLU A 94 -2.28 -6.49 -7.18
N VAL A 95 -1.27 -5.89 -6.54
CA VAL A 95 -0.10 -5.29 -7.18
C VAL A 95 0.64 -6.32 -8.03
N ALA A 96 0.91 -7.51 -7.48
CA ALA A 96 1.55 -8.60 -8.21
C ALA A 96 0.72 -8.98 -9.46
N GLY A 97 -0.60 -9.12 -9.31
CA GLY A 97 -1.50 -9.34 -10.44
C GLY A 97 -1.44 -8.21 -11.48
N GLY A 98 -1.28 -6.97 -11.05
CA GLY A 98 -1.07 -5.81 -11.93
C GLY A 98 0.22 -5.89 -12.75
N MET A 99 1.34 -6.23 -12.12
CA MET A 99 2.65 -6.40 -12.78
C MET A 99 2.59 -7.49 -13.86
N PHE A 100 1.96 -8.63 -13.53
CA PHE A 100 1.75 -9.72 -14.47
C PHE A 100 0.87 -9.29 -15.66
N ARG A 101 -0.28 -8.65 -15.40
CA ARG A 101 -1.20 -8.20 -16.46
C ARG A 101 -0.55 -7.20 -17.41
N ARG A 102 0.27 -6.29 -16.89
CA ARG A 102 1.00 -5.30 -17.69
C ARG A 102 2.29 -5.83 -18.32
N GLN A 103 2.69 -7.06 -18.00
CA GLN A 103 3.95 -7.65 -18.46
C GLN A 103 5.15 -6.73 -18.18
N GLU A 104 5.20 -6.17 -16.98
CA GLU A 104 6.29 -5.28 -16.57
C GLU A 104 7.66 -5.96 -16.73
N GLN A 105 8.72 -5.17 -16.88
CA GLN A 105 10.06 -5.71 -16.96
C GLN A 105 10.35 -6.55 -15.71
N ARG A 106 10.80 -7.80 -15.91
CA ARG A 106 11.08 -8.75 -14.82
C ARG A 106 9.85 -9.03 -13.94
N TRP A 107 8.64 -9.02 -14.53
CA TRP A 107 7.41 -9.30 -13.79
C TRP A 107 7.44 -10.63 -13.02
N PRO A 108 8.07 -11.75 -13.48
CA PRO A 108 8.08 -12.99 -12.71
C PRO A 108 8.79 -12.81 -11.36
N GLU A 109 9.95 -12.15 -11.37
CA GLU A 109 10.72 -11.85 -10.17
C GLU A 109 9.98 -10.86 -9.27
N ARG A 110 9.44 -9.78 -9.84
CA ARG A 110 8.69 -8.76 -9.07
C ARG A 110 7.42 -9.33 -8.43
N VAL A 111 6.72 -10.23 -9.12
CA VAL A 111 5.56 -10.95 -8.57
C VAL A 111 5.98 -11.82 -7.39
N ALA A 112 7.07 -12.58 -7.52
CA ALA A 112 7.56 -13.40 -6.41
C ALA A 112 7.97 -12.54 -5.21
N GLU A 113 8.62 -11.39 -5.45
CA GLU A 113 8.96 -10.42 -4.40
C GLU A 113 7.70 -9.87 -3.70
N ALA A 114 6.68 -9.45 -4.45
CA ALA A 114 5.43 -8.94 -3.89
C ALA A 114 4.67 -10.00 -3.06
N VAL A 115 4.66 -11.26 -3.52
CA VAL A 115 4.07 -12.38 -2.77
C VAL A 115 4.84 -12.63 -1.48
N GLN A 116 6.18 -12.55 -1.51
CA GLN A 116 7.00 -12.69 -0.30
C GLN A 116 6.71 -11.57 0.71
N GLU A 117 6.53 -10.33 0.24
CA GLU A 117 6.13 -9.22 1.11
C GLU A 117 4.73 -9.42 1.71
N ALA A 118 3.80 -10.02 0.95
CA ALA A 118 2.47 -10.33 1.47
C ALA A 118 2.53 -11.34 2.62
N GLN A 119 3.40 -12.35 2.50
CA GLN A 119 3.67 -13.30 3.59
C GLN A 119 4.32 -12.62 4.80
N ASN A 120 5.26 -11.70 4.58
CA ASN A 120 5.91 -10.93 5.65
C ASN A 120 4.90 -10.06 6.41
N ALA A 121 3.98 -9.42 5.70
CA ALA A 121 2.91 -8.61 6.28
C ALA A 121 2.02 -9.41 7.23
N LEU A 122 1.64 -10.64 6.85
CA LEU A 122 0.83 -11.51 7.71
C LEU A 122 1.61 -12.07 8.90
N SER A 123 2.90 -12.31 8.74
CA SER A 123 3.75 -12.90 9.79
C SER A 123 4.11 -11.89 10.90
N GLY A 124 3.63 -10.64 10.80
CA GLY A 124 3.87 -9.59 11.78
C GLY A 124 5.24 -8.94 11.69
N GLY A 125 5.96 -9.11 10.58
CA GLY A 125 7.27 -8.49 10.37
C GLY A 125 7.24 -6.98 10.11
N PHE A 126 6.10 -6.32 10.29
CA PHE A 126 5.90 -4.89 10.07
C PHE A 126 5.24 -4.25 11.29
N MET A 127 6.05 -4.10 12.33
CA MET A 127 6.06 -3.08 13.40
C MET A 127 7.18 -3.46 14.38
#